data_AF-A0A1Y5GTG8-F1
#
_entry.id   AF-A0A1Y5GTG8-F1
#
_cell.length_a   1.000
_cell.length_b   1.000
_cell.length_c   1.000
_cell.angle_alpha   90.00
_cell.angle_beta   90.00
_cell.angle_gamma   90.00
#
_symmetry.space_group_name_H-M   'P 1'
#
loop_
_entity.id
_entity.type
_entity.pdbx_description
1 polymer ?
#
loop_
_entity_poly.entity_id
_entity_poly.type
_entity_poly.pdbx_seq_one_letter_code
_entity_poly.pdbx_strand_id
1 'polypeptide(L)'
;MVSQRITPTLVGLLCAVFFVSGCSKLVEPVTVTEDGLPLGALCDGSTELFYDESLFERGDCGNNTSSLALPKRRMESAPRFPSPYEDLRCSVSLQLQSPDERFECAETEFWHAYSDGRLTPRKAALSYMGKAIKLNESVGDDSPAFKVKLSRLYQLRGMFYMAMGIENGQIIYLALSSLFAQKDFARVEELEPGNFVAASFNITLDIANAQVMGNHDLALTQGLASLDMALNSGNPDVIEPINVGTAFAVTGVTMNYPISTGIPQKTMDTQVKIGCIPEVAFCVQNTLHAPFARPGLEYHLASIYARMGLRDKYIDQLEVVAVQDGYDDWAWKALVDAQRADPDRLLEKYASFDEDEYSDSYATRHNGCVMCHGRI
;
A
#
# COMPACT_ATOMS: atom_id res chain seq x y z
N MET A 1 37.65 41.77 38.22
CA MET A 1 36.29 41.24 38.01
C MET A 1 35.79 41.73 36.67
N VAL A 2 35.86 40.89 35.64
CA VAL A 2 35.20 41.13 34.34
C VAL A 2 34.54 39.80 33.97
N SER A 3 33.22 39.80 33.94
CA SER A 3 32.39 38.63 33.64
C SER A 3 32.30 38.47 32.13
N GLN A 4 32.88 37.39 31.59
CA GLN A 4 32.63 36.96 30.22
C GLN A 4 31.42 36.03 30.22
N ARG A 5 30.28 36.51 29.70
CA ARG A 5 29.14 35.69 29.34
C ARG A 5 29.39 35.10 27.95
N ILE A 6 29.45 33.77 27.87
CA ILE A 6 29.43 33.04 26.60
C ILE A 6 27.96 32.76 26.28
N THR A 7 27.49 33.31 25.16
CA THR A 7 26.19 32.99 24.55
C THR A 7 26.39 31.78 23.64
N PRO A 8 25.53 30.74 23.66
CA PRO A 8 25.60 29.69 22.67
C PRO A 8 24.95 30.18 21.37
N THR A 9 25.77 30.34 20.33
CA THR A 9 25.32 30.59 18.97
C THR A 9 24.62 29.33 18.47
N LEU A 10 23.31 29.43 18.29
CA LEU A 10 22.49 28.44 17.58
C LEU A 10 22.93 28.45 16.10
N VAL A 11 23.71 27.45 15.70
CA VAL A 11 24.12 27.26 14.30
C VAL A 11 23.41 26.04 13.74
N GLY A 12 22.57 26.29 12.73
CA GLY A 12 22.43 25.45 11.56
C GLY A 12 21.49 24.24 11.67
N LEU A 13 20.25 24.41 11.22
CA LEU A 13 19.58 23.46 10.32
C LEU A 13 18.25 24.05 9.83
N LEU A 14 18.26 24.83 8.75
CA LEU A 14 17.08 25.15 7.95
C LEU A 14 17.55 25.78 6.64
N CYS A 15 16.97 25.34 5.53
CA CYS A 15 17.25 25.69 4.13
C CYS A 15 18.32 24.85 3.41
N ALA A 16 18.04 23.55 3.27
CA ALA A 16 18.33 22.86 2.01
C ALA A 16 17.00 22.76 1.23
N VAL A 17 16.68 23.81 0.49
CA VAL A 17 15.66 23.76 -0.56
C VAL A 17 16.18 22.80 -1.61
N PHE A 18 15.51 21.65 -1.76
CA PHE A 18 15.76 20.72 -2.85
C PHE A 18 15.50 21.43 -4.18
N PHE A 19 16.57 21.87 -4.85
CA PHE A 19 16.56 22.11 -6.29
C PHE A 19 16.54 20.74 -6.99
N VAL A 20 15.34 20.23 -7.24
CA VAL A 20 15.14 19.14 -8.19
C VAL A 20 15.05 19.76 -9.58
N SER A 21 16.20 20.17 -10.14
CA SER A 21 16.30 20.60 -11.53
C SER A 21 16.66 19.40 -12.40
N GLY A 22 15.67 18.81 -13.06
CA GLY A 22 15.88 17.79 -14.09
C GLY A 22 14.58 17.08 -14.48
N CYS A 23 14.06 17.42 -15.67
CA CYS A 23 12.93 16.77 -16.34
C CYS A 23 11.52 17.01 -15.78
N SER A 24 11.05 18.25 -15.80
CA SER A 24 9.64 18.52 -16.11
C SER A 24 9.57 19.49 -17.29
N LYS A 25 9.22 18.99 -18.47
CA LYS A 25 8.45 19.84 -19.37
C LYS A 25 7.12 20.05 -18.64
N LEU A 26 6.93 21.26 -18.14
CA LEU A 26 5.66 21.73 -17.60
C LEU A 26 4.57 21.46 -18.63
N VAL A 27 3.83 20.37 -18.44
CA VAL A 27 2.49 20.26 -19.02
C VAL A 27 1.67 21.28 -18.26
N GLU A 28 1.14 22.29 -18.97
CA GLU A 28 0.31 23.30 -18.34
C GLU A 28 -0.89 22.61 -17.65
N PRO A 29 -1.20 22.95 -16.39
CA PRO A 29 -2.32 22.35 -15.69
C PRO A 29 -3.61 22.73 -16.43
N VAL A 30 -4.31 21.72 -16.96
CA VAL A 30 -5.64 21.91 -17.55
C VAL A 30 -6.60 22.30 -16.43
N THR A 31 -7.28 23.43 -16.61
CA THR A 31 -8.29 23.95 -15.67
C THR A 31 -9.46 22.96 -15.59
N VAL A 32 -9.67 22.36 -14.41
CA VAL A 32 -10.81 21.48 -14.14
C VAL A 32 -12.04 22.36 -13.87
N THR A 33 -13.07 22.28 -14.71
CA THR A 33 -14.37 22.96 -14.51
C THR A 33 -15.28 22.16 -13.59
N GLU A 34 -16.32 22.80 -13.05
CA GLU A 34 -17.28 22.20 -12.08
C GLU A 34 -18.03 20.96 -12.61
N ASP A 35 -18.06 20.74 -13.92
CA ASP A 35 -18.80 19.64 -14.56
C ASP A 35 -18.02 18.31 -14.59
N GLY A 36 -16.76 18.29 -14.12
CA GLY A 36 -15.91 17.10 -14.16
C GLY A 36 -15.52 16.66 -15.58
N LEU A 37 -14.42 15.92 -15.71
CA LEU A 37 -14.08 15.27 -16.97
C LEU A 37 -14.99 14.03 -17.15
N PRO A 38 -15.46 13.72 -18.37
CA PRO A 38 -16.12 12.45 -18.64
C PRO A 38 -15.18 11.31 -18.25
N LEU A 39 -15.75 10.24 -17.69
CA LEU A 39 -15.02 9.03 -17.28
C LEU A 39 -14.01 8.63 -18.36
N GLY A 40 -12.74 8.67 -17.97
CA GLY A 40 -11.67 8.02 -18.69
C GLY A 40 -10.98 8.83 -19.78
N ALA A 41 -10.39 9.99 -19.44
CA ALA A 41 -9.37 10.60 -20.28
C ALA A 41 -8.18 11.12 -19.45
N LEU A 42 -6.94 10.77 -19.85
CA LEU A 42 -5.70 11.34 -19.33
C LEU A 42 -5.67 12.86 -19.58
N CYS A 43 -4.80 13.61 -18.88
CA CYS A 43 -4.64 15.05 -19.09
C CYS A 43 -4.23 15.44 -20.52
N ASP A 44 -3.81 14.47 -21.34
CA ASP A 44 -3.49 14.62 -22.75
C ASP A 44 -4.65 14.24 -23.71
N GLY A 45 -5.81 13.87 -23.18
CA GLY A 45 -6.99 13.50 -23.95
C GLY A 45 -7.03 12.05 -24.43
N SER A 46 -6.08 11.20 -24.03
CA SER A 46 -6.13 9.77 -24.33
C SER A 46 -7.09 9.02 -23.40
N THR A 47 -7.79 7.99 -23.90
CA THR A 47 -8.76 7.23 -23.12
C THR A 47 -8.10 6.47 -21.97
N GLU A 48 -8.60 6.66 -20.75
CA GLU A 48 -8.21 5.89 -19.58
C GLU A 48 -8.78 4.48 -19.71
N LEU A 49 -7.96 3.54 -20.16
CA LEU A 49 -8.14 2.16 -19.73
C LEU A 49 -7.81 2.16 -18.24
N PHE A 50 -8.72 1.61 -17.42
CA PHE A 50 -8.45 1.31 -16.01
C PHE A 50 -7.15 0.50 -15.82
N TYR A 51 -6.81 -0.21 -16.89
CA TYR A 51 -5.53 -0.79 -17.22
C TYR A 51 -4.61 0.28 -17.78
N ASP A 52 -3.70 0.76 -16.94
CA ASP A 52 -2.56 1.49 -17.44
C ASP A 52 -1.71 0.51 -18.26
N GLU A 53 -1.82 0.54 -19.60
CA GLU A 53 -1.00 -0.26 -20.54
C GLU A 53 0.49 -0.15 -20.21
N SER A 54 0.90 0.94 -19.55
CA SER A 54 2.27 1.05 -19.07
C SER A 54 2.66 -0.05 -18.08
N LEU A 55 1.73 -0.82 -17.50
CA LEU A 55 2.05 -2.02 -16.70
C LEU A 55 2.81 -3.07 -17.51
N PHE A 56 2.62 -3.09 -18.83
CA PHE A 56 3.37 -3.91 -19.78
C PHE A 56 4.64 -3.23 -20.30
N GLU A 57 4.84 -1.95 -19.96
CA GLU A 57 6.00 -1.18 -20.37
C GLU A 57 7.02 -1.10 -19.24
N ARG A 58 8.31 -1.06 -19.60
CA ARG A 58 9.40 -0.81 -18.66
C ARG A 58 9.27 0.60 -18.08
N GLY A 59 9.07 0.71 -16.78
CA GLY A 59 9.27 1.97 -16.04
C GLY A 59 10.74 2.22 -15.76
N ASP A 60 11.16 3.49 -15.74
CA ASP A 60 12.47 3.85 -15.17
C ASP A 60 12.34 3.89 -13.65
N CYS A 61 12.84 2.85 -13.00
CA CYS A 61 12.77 2.67 -11.55
C CYS A 61 14.08 3.04 -10.86
N GLY A 62 15.01 3.67 -11.59
CA GLY A 62 16.35 3.89 -11.12
C GLY A 62 17.23 2.64 -11.12
N ASN A 63 18.52 2.85 -10.94
CA ASN A 63 19.52 1.81 -10.76
C ASN A 63 19.95 1.78 -9.27
N ASN A 64 20.88 0.89 -8.89
CA ASN A 64 21.43 0.82 -7.52
C ASN A 64 22.15 2.11 -7.04
N THR A 65 22.14 3.17 -7.84
CA THR A 65 22.74 4.47 -7.55
C THR A 65 21.75 5.64 -7.65
N SER A 66 20.47 5.40 -7.92
CA SER A 66 19.44 6.43 -8.00
C SER A 66 18.20 6.11 -7.16
N SER A 67 17.54 7.17 -6.68
CA SER A 67 16.28 7.04 -5.93
C SER A 67 15.17 6.49 -6.83
N LEU A 68 14.33 5.60 -6.31
CA LEU A 68 13.15 5.10 -7.03
C LEU A 68 12.28 6.26 -7.51
N ALA A 69 11.89 6.19 -8.79
CA ALA A 69 10.90 7.10 -9.34
C ALA A 69 9.58 6.92 -8.58
N LEU A 70 9.03 8.04 -8.11
CA LEU A 70 7.79 8.04 -7.38
C LEU A 70 6.62 7.78 -8.35
N PRO A 71 5.60 7.00 -7.95
CA PRO A 71 4.44 6.78 -8.80
C PRO A 71 3.80 8.10 -9.20
N LYS A 72 3.47 8.26 -10.49
CA LYS A 72 2.63 9.36 -10.95
C LYS A 72 1.26 9.29 -10.27
N ARG A 73 0.65 10.45 -10.00
CA ARG A 73 -0.69 10.52 -9.41
C ARG A 73 -1.69 9.81 -10.31
N ARG A 74 -2.51 8.93 -9.73
CA ARG A 74 -3.65 8.30 -10.42
C ARG A 74 -4.72 9.34 -10.75
N MET A 75 -5.44 9.16 -11.85
CA MET A 75 -6.73 9.82 -12.03
C MET A 75 -7.82 9.17 -11.17
N GLU A 76 -8.77 9.98 -10.72
CA GLU A 76 -9.72 9.59 -9.69
C GLU A 76 -11.08 9.25 -10.31
N SER A 77 -11.23 8.04 -10.83
CA SER A 77 -12.51 7.50 -11.30
C SER A 77 -13.42 7.11 -10.12
N ALA A 78 -14.72 7.23 -10.33
CA ALA A 78 -15.72 6.84 -9.33
C ALA A 78 -15.83 5.30 -9.23
N PRO A 79 -16.22 4.75 -8.07
CA PRO A 79 -16.48 3.32 -7.92
C PRO A 79 -17.52 2.78 -8.92
N ARG A 80 -17.26 1.62 -9.53
CA ARG A 80 -18.20 0.85 -10.36
C ARG A 80 -19.36 0.27 -9.57
N PHE A 81 -19.11 -0.11 -8.31
CA PHE A 81 -20.11 -0.76 -7.47
C PHE A 81 -20.37 0.03 -6.19
N PRO A 82 -21.61 0.02 -5.66
CA PRO A 82 -21.93 0.62 -4.38
C PRO A 82 -21.04 0.12 -3.25
N SER A 83 -20.85 0.95 -2.23
CA SER A 83 -20.11 0.52 -1.05
C SER A 83 -20.97 -0.41 -0.22
N PRO A 84 -20.48 -1.57 0.24
CA PRO A 84 -21.21 -2.38 1.22
C PRO A 84 -21.36 -1.66 2.56
N TYR A 85 -20.60 -0.58 2.76
CA TYR A 85 -20.64 0.27 3.94
C TYR A 85 -21.61 1.44 3.80
N GLU A 86 -22.23 1.69 2.63
CA GLU A 86 -23.03 2.90 2.39
C GLU A 86 -24.18 3.03 3.39
N ASP A 87 -24.93 1.95 3.62
CA ASP A 87 -26.07 1.94 4.54
C ASP A 87 -25.65 1.89 6.03
N LEU A 88 -24.37 1.65 6.29
CA LEU A 88 -23.78 1.62 7.64
C LEU A 88 -23.16 2.97 8.03
N ARG A 89 -23.11 3.93 7.11
CA ARG A 89 -22.49 5.23 7.34
C ARG A 89 -23.24 6.00 8.41
N CYS A 90 -22.47 6.73 9.20
CA CYS A 90 -23.03 7.39 10.36
C CYS A 90 -23.71 8.72 10.00
N SER A 91 -24.99 8.81 10.35
CA SER A 91 -25.85 9.97 10.10
C SER A 91 -25.78 11.03 11.22
N VAL A 92 -25.25 10.66 12.38
CA VAL A 92 -25.11 11.53 13.56
C VAL A 92 -23.73 12.19 13.57
N SER A 93 -23.66 13.46 13.98
CA SER A 93 -22.37 14.15 14.09
C SER A 93 -21.47 13.51 15.15
N LEU A 94 -20.17 13.51 14.89
CA LEU A 94 -19.17 12.85 15.74
C LEU A 94 -19.22 13.24 17.22
N GLN A 95 -19.57 14.49 17.53
CA GLN A 95 -19.68 14.99 18.91
C GLN A 95 -20.86 14.40 19.68
N LEU A 96 -21.91 13.97 18.98
CA LEU A 96 -23.13 13.41 19.56
C LEU A 96 -23.07 11.88 19.66
N GLN A 97 -22.11 11.24 19.01
CA GLN A 97 -21.88 9.81 19.10
C GLN A 97 -21.29 9.43 20.47
N SER A 98 -21.74 8.30 21.01
CA SER A 98 -21.10 7.59 22.12
C SER A 98 -19.71 7.07 21.72
N PRO A 99 -18.84 6.69 22.69
CA PRO A 99 -17.52 6.15 22.37
C PRO A 99 -17.54 4.93 21.44
N ASP A 100 -18.47 3.99 21.66
CA ASP A 100 -18.61 2.79 20.83
C ASP A 100 -19.08 3.12 19.41
N GLU A 101 -20.09 3.99 19.27
CA GLU A 101 -20.53 4.47 17.95
C GLU A 101 -19.37 5.16 17.22
N ARG A 102 -18.52 5.95 17.90
CA ARG A 102 -17.36 6.59 17.25
C ARG A 102 -16.38 5.57 16.68
N PHE A 103 -16.15 4.45 17.37
CA PHE A 103 -15.29 3.38 16.86
C PHE A 103 -15.87 2.75 15.60
N GLU A 104 -17.14 2.32 15.66
CA GLU A 104 -17.85 1.68 14.55
C GLU A 104 -17.96 2.60 13.33
N CYS A 105 -18.32 3.86 13.55
CA CYS A 105 -18.40 4.87 12.50
C CYS A 105 -17.06 5.14 11.84
N ALA A 106 -15.99 5.28 12.63
CA ALA A 106 -14.67 5.57 12.09
C ALA A 106 -14.11 4.41 11.26
N GLU A 107 -14.36 3.16 11.68
CA GLU A 107 -14.00 1.99 10.89
C GLU A 107 -14.84 1.86 9.60
N THR A 108 -16.14 2.18 9.67
CA THR A 108 -17.01 2.19 8.50
C THR A 108 -16.57 3.23 7.47
N GLU A 109 -16.32 4.47 7.89
CA GLU A 109 -15.82 5.53 6.99
C GLU A 109 -14.43 5.19 6.45
N PHE A 110 -13.59 4.48 7.22
CA PHE A 110 -12.32 3.95 6.72
C PHE A 110 -12.56 2.99 5.55
N TRP A 111 -13.31 1.90 5.74
CA TRP A 111 -13.46 0.88 4.69
C TRP A 111 -14.22 1.42 3.47
N HIS A 112 -15.19 2.31 3.69
CA HIS A 112 -15.88 3.01 2.61
C HIS A 112 -14.91 3.80 1.72
N ALA A 113 -14.08 4.66 2.30
CA ALA A 113 -13.16 5.52 1.55
C ALA A 113 -11.89 4.79 1.07
N TYR A 114 -11.43 3.77 1.80
CA TYR A 114 -10.29 2.94 1.41
C TYR A 114 -10.58 2.18 0.11
N SER A 115 -11.78 1.59 0.02
CA SER A 115 -12.28 0.90 -1.17
C SER A 115 -12.71 1.82 -2.32
N ASP A 116 -13.03 3.09 -2.04
CA ASP A 116 -13.29 4.10 -3.07
C ASP A 116 -12.00 4.50 -3.82
N GLY A 117 -10.89 4.63 -3.10
CA GLY A 117 -9.59 4.89 -3.71
C GLY A 117 -9.27 6.34 -4.06
N ARG A 118 -10.29 7.21 -4.16
CA ARG A 118 -10.08 8.63 -4.52
C ARG A 118 -9.57 9.45 -3.33
N LEU A 119 -8.86 10.53 -3.62
CA LEU A 119 -8.19 11.36 -2.62
C LEU A 119 -9.19 12.10 -1.73
N THR A 120 -10.26 12.63 -2.31
CA THR A 120 -11.25 13.44 -1.56
C THR A 120 -11.97 12.62 -0.49
N PRO A 121 -12.56 11.44 -0.79
CA PRO A 121 -13.13 10.57 0.23
C PRO A 121 -12.11 10.14 1.30
N ARG A 122 -10.90 9.76 0.88
CA ARG A 122 -9.82 9.36 1.82
C ARG A 122 -9.42 10.49 2.77
N LYS A 123 -9.29 11.73 2.28
CA LYS A 123 -9.02 12.91 3.12
C LYS A 123 -10.14 13.19 4.11
N ALA A 124 -11.39 13.05 3.69
CA ALA A 124 -12.55 13.23 4.57
C ALA A 124 -12.56 12.18 5.69
N ALA A 125 -12.40 10.90 5.35
CA ALA A 125 -12.33 9.80 6.31
C ALA A 125 -11.13 9.94 7.25
N LEU A 126 -9.94 10.30 6.75
CA LEU A 126 -8.77 10.55 7.59
C LEU A 126 -9.02 11.67 8.62
N SER A 127 -9.66 12.77 8.19
CA SER A 127 -10.04 13.86 9.09
C SER A 127 -11.02 13.38 10.16
N TYR A 128 -12.01 12.58 9.76
CA TYR A 128 -13.00 11.99 10.66
C TYR A 128 -12.32 11.09 11.71
N MET A 129 -11.50 10.12 11.27
CA MET A 129 -10.76 9.22 12.16
C MET A 129 -9.84 9.98 13.12
N GLY A 130 -9.17 11.03 12.63
CA GLY A 130 -8.33 11.90 13.46
C GLY A 130 -9.09 12.56 14.60
N LYS A 131 -10.34 12.98 14.35
CA LYS A 131 -11.22 13.53 15.40
C LYS A 131 -11.78 12.45 16.30
N ALA A 132 -12.17 11.29 15.75
CA ALA A 132 -12.72 10.17 16.51
C ALA A 132 -11.71 9.65 17.55
N ILE A 133 -10.45 9.45 17.14
CA ILE A 133 -9.35 9.08 18.03
C ILE A 133 -9.19 10.08 19.17
N LYS A 134 -9.11 11.39 18.87
CA LYS A 134 -8.95 12.42 19.91
C LYS A 134 -10.11 12.43 20.91
N LEU A 135 -11.34 12.29 20.42
CA LEU A 135 -12.52 12.26 21.29
C LEU A 135 -12.57 10.99 22.14
N ASN A 136 -12.18 9.84 21.60
CA ASN A 136 -12.11 8.60 22.37
C ASN A 136 -10.96 8.62 23.38
N GLU A 137 -9.78 9.14 23.06
CA GLU A 137 -8.71 9.35 24.05
C GLU A 137 -9.17 10.24 25.21
N SER A 138 -9.99 11.27 24.94
CA SER A 138 -10.49 12.16 25.99
C SER A 138 -11.47 11.51 26.97
N VAL A 139 -11.99 10.32 26.66
CA VAL A 139 -12.83 9.53 27.58
C VAL A 139 -12.01 9.04 28.77
N GLY A 140 -10.71 8.77 28.59
CA GLY A 140 -9.84 8.26 29.64
C GLY A 140 -10.16 6.82 30.08
N ASP A 141 -10.83 6.03 29.22
CA ASP A 141 -11.07 4.61 29.47
C ASP A 141 -9.79 3.82 29.15
N ASP A 142 -9.27 3.11 30.15
CA ASP A 142 -8.04 2.32 30.08
C ASP A 142 -8.31 0.80 30.06
N SER A 143 -9.57 0.39 29.91
CA SER A 143 -9.95 -1.01 29.86
C SER A 143 -9.32 -1.73 28.66
N PRO A 144 -8.98 -3.03 28.78
CA PRO A 144 -8.37 -3.77 27.68
C PRO A 144 -9.20 -3.74 26.39
N ALA A 145 -10.52 -3.86 26.50
CA ALA A 145 -11.42 -3.82 25.34
C ALA A 145 -11.39 -2.45 24.64
N PHE A 146 -11.37 -1.36 25.41
CA PHE A 146 -11.26 -0.01 24.86
C PHE A 146 -9.92 0.21 24.16
N LYS A 147 -8.82 -0.25 24.76
CA LYS A 147 -7.47 -0.17 24.17
C LYS A 147 -7.37 -0.86 22.82
N VAL A 148 -7.97 -2.04 22.68
CA VAL A 148 -8.02 -2.78 21.41
C VAL A 148 -8.84 -2.02 20.35
N LYS A 149 -9.97 -1.41 20.71
CA LYS A 149 -10.73 -0.58 19.76
C LYS A 149 -9.95 0.69 19.36
N LEU A 150 -9.23 1.28 20.30
CA LEU A 150 -8.39 2.45 20.04
C LEU A 150 -7.17 2.10 19.19
N SER A 151 -6.48 1.00 19.49
CA SER A 151 -5.35 0.49 18.70
C SER A 151 -5.78 0.27 17.26
N ARG A 152 -6.96 -0.33 17.05
CA ARG A 152 -7.55 -0.54 15.73
C ARG A 152 -7.69 0.77 14.94
N LEU A 153 -8.20 1.85 15.53
CA LEU A 153 -8.31 3.13 14.80
C LEU A 153 -6.95 3.73 14.44
N TYR A 154 -5.95 3.64 15.33
CA TYR A 154 -4.58 4.06 15.00
C TYR A 154 -4.00 3.23 13.85
N GLN A 155 -4.15 1.91 13.91
CA GLN A 155 -3.70 1.00 12.86
C GLN A 155 -4.31 1.39 11.50
N LEU A 156 -5.63 1.55 11.44
CA LEU A 156 -6.34 1.91 10.21
C LEU A 156 -5.91 3.30 9.70
N ARG A 157 -5.72 4.29 10.59
CA ARG A 157 -5.25 5.63 10.20
C ARG A 157 -3.83 5.58 9.63
N GLY A 158 -2.95 4.76 10.22
CA GLY A 158 -1.60 4.50 9.71
C GLY A 158 -1.62 3.90 8.30
N MET A 159 -2.44 2.86 8.07
CA MET A 159 -2.64 2.27 6.74
C MET A 159 -3.18 3.28 5.72
N PHE A 160 -4.04 4.21 6.14
CA PHE A 160 -4.57 5.25 5.25
C PHE A 160 -3.49 6.23 4.77
N TYR A 161 -2.58 6.64 5.66
CA TYR A 161 -1.45 7.49 5.29
C TYR A 161 -0.59 6.82 4.21
N MET A 162 -0.33 5.52 4.35
CA MET A 162 0.39 4.74 3.34
C MET A 162 -0.36 4.72 2.01
N ALA A 163 -1.64 4.37 2.01
CA ALA A 163 -2.44 4.30 0.78
C ALA A 163 -2.51 5.66 0.05
N MET A 164 -2.70 6.76 0.77
CA MET A 164 -2.68 8.10 0.18
C MET A 164 -1.31 8.49 -0.38
N GLY A 165 -0.24 8.06 0.29
CA GLY A 165 1.13 8.29 -0.15
C GLY A 165 1.45 7.56 -1.46
N ILE A 166 1.08 6.28 -1.54
CA ILE A 166 1.35 5.41 -2.69
C ILE A 166 0.43 5.74 -3.88
N GLU A 167 -0.87 5.93 -3.63
CA GLU A 167 -1.88 5.90 -4.70
C GLU A 167 -2.43 7.29 -5.08
N ASN A 168 -2.42 8.25 -4.14
CA ASN A 168 -2.98 9.58 -4.37
C ASN A 168 -1.92 10.69 -4.46
N GLY A 169 -0.65 10.32 -4.64
CA GLY A 169 0.47 11.25 -4.78
C GLY A 169 0.71 12.14 -3.56
N GLN A 170 0.20 11.78 -2.38
CA GLN A 170 0.43 12.52 -1.13
C GLN A 170 1.76 12.10 -0.49
N ILE A 171 2.85 12.26 -1.24
CA ILE A 171 4.17 11.72 -0.92
C ILE A 171 4.70 12.08 0.47
N ILE A 172 4.27 13.22 1.02
CA ILE A 172 4.61 13.65 2.37
C ILE A 172 4.31 12.57 3.42
N TYR A 173 3.29 11.74 3.19
CA TYR A 173 2.93 10.64 4.10
C TYR A 173 3.89 9.45 4.04
N LEU A 174 4.63 9.26 2.94
CA LEU A 174 5.72 8.28 2.85
C LEU A 174 7.03 8.91 3.36
N ALA A 175 7.43 10.04 2.77
CA ALA A 175 8.70 10.70 3.07
C ALA A 175 8.84 11.10 4.55
N LEU A 176 7.73 11.48 5.21
CA LEU A 176 7.68 11.79 6.63
C LEU A 176 6.82 10.78 7.40
N SER A 177 6.84 9.51 7.01
CA SER A 177 6.04 8.45 7.63
C SER A 177 6.22 8.35 9.15
N SER A 178 7.40 8.72 9.68
CA SER A 178 7.66 8.83 11.13
C SER A 178 6.78 9.84 11.86
N LEU A 179 6.26 10.87 11.17
CA LEU A 179 5.32 11.86 11.72
C LEU A 179 3.85 11.45 11.57
N PHE A 180 3.57 10.44 10.73
CA PHE A 180 2.23 10.02 10.35
C PHE A 180 2.04 8.53 10.67
N ALA A 181 2.24 7.65 9.68
CA ALA A 181 1.93 6.22 9.79
C ALA A 181 2.72 5.51 10.89
N GLN A 182 4.05 5.70 10.98
CA GLN A 182 4.86 4.99 11.97
C GLN A 182 4.58 5.50 13.39
N LYS A 183 4.22 6.78 13.54
CA LYS A 183 3.74 7.31 14.83
C LYS A 183 2.47 6.59 15.28
N ASP A 184 1.54 6.36 14.36
CA ASP A 184 0.32 5.62 14.66
C ASP A 184 0.62 4.15 14.98
N PHE A 185 1.50 3.50 14.22
CA PHE A 185 1.91 2.11 14.50
C PHE A 185 2.65 1.96 15.84
N ALA A 186 3.50 2.92 16.22
CA ALA A 186 4.10 2.94 17.55
C ALA A 186 3.03 3.05 18.66
N ARG A 187 1.99 3.86 18.44
CA ARG A 187 0.85 3.95 19.38
C ARG A 187 0.03 2.66 19.42
N VAL A 188 -0.08 1.93 18.31
CA VAL A 188 -0.70 0.58 18.30
C VAL A 188 0.09 -0.36 19.22
N GLU A 189 1.41 -0.44 19.08
CA GLU A 189 2.26 -1.31 19.90
C GLU A 189 2.18 -0.97 21.40
N GLU A 190 2.03 0.31 21.76
CA GLU A 190 1.80 0.71 23.15
C GLU A 190 0.45 0.23 23.71
N LEU A 191 -0.60 0.23 22.89
CA LEU A 191 -1.98 -0.11 23.29
C LEU A 191 -2.24 -1.62 23.25
N GLU A 192 -1.64 -2.28 22.27
CA GLU A 192 -1.81 -3.70 21.95
C GLU A 192 -0.45 -4.29 21.51
N PRO A 193 0.43 -4.62 22.47
CA PRO A 193 1.75 -5.17 22.16
C PRO A 193 1.66 -6.46 21.35
N GLY A 194 2.47 -6.57 20.31
CA GLY A 194 2.48 -7.74 19.42
C GLY A 194 1.37 -7.71 18.35
N ASN A 195 0.72 -6.57 18.11
CA ASN A 195 -0.18 -6.41 16.97
C ASN A 195 0.60 -6.56 15.66
N PHE A 196 0.43 -7.72 15.02
CA PHE A 196 1.23 -8.08 13.86
C PHE A 196 0.93 -7.24 12.62
N VAL A 197 -0.27 -6.68 12.51
CA VAL A 197 -0.65 -5.89 11.34
C VAL A 197 0.13 -4.59 11.35
N ALA A 198 0.13 -3.86 12.46
CA ALA A 198 0.92 -2.64 12.60
C ALA A 198 2.43 -2.92 12.43
N ALA A 199 2.95 -4.00 13.00
CA ALA A 199 4.34 -4.41 12.81
C ALA A 199 4.68 -4.65 11.33
N SER A 200 3.83 -5.39 10.61
CA SER A 200 4.05 -5.73 9.19
C SER A 200 4.04 -4.49 8.29
N PHE A 201 3.09 -3.58 8.50
CA PHE A 201 3.03 -2.31 7.76
C PHE A 201 4.18 -1.37 8.12
N ASN A 202 4.60 -1.32 9.39
CA ASN A 202 5.74 -0.51 9.79
C ASN A 202 7.04 -0.98 9.14
N ILE A 203 7.26 -2.29 9.09
CA ILE A 203 8.40 -2.89 8.37
C ILE A 203 8.37 -2.54 6.88
N THR A 204 7.18 -2.62 6.26
CA THR A 204 6.99 -2.27 4.85
C THR A 204 7.37 -0.80 4.59
N LEU A 205 7.01 0.11 5.51
CA LEU A 205 7.43 1.51 5.45
C LEU A 205 8.93 1.68 5.63
N ASP A 206 9.56 0.97 6.56
CA ASP A 206 11.01 1.06 6.76
C ASP A 206 11.76 0.69 5.49
N ILE A 207 11.38 -0.42 4.84
CA ILE A 207 11.92 -0.85 3.55
C ILE A 207 11.70 0.24 2.48
N ALA A 208 10.45 0.68 2.29
CA ALA A 208 10.10 1.66 1.26
C ALA A 208 10.82 3.01 1.46
N ASN A 209 10.93 3.49 2.70
CA ASN A 209 11.63 4.73 3.01
C ASN A 209 13.12 4.62 2.73
N ALA A 210 13.75 3.49 3.12
CA ALA A 210 15.15 3.26 2.83
C ALA A 210 15.42 3.30 1.32
N GLN A 211 14.54 2.71 0.51
CA GLN A 211 14.63 2.78 -0.96
C GLN A 211 14.43 4.20 -1.51
N VAL A 212 13.39 4.92 -1.05
CA VAL A 212 13.11 6.30 -1.49
C VAL A 212 14.26 7.24 -1.16
N MET A 213 14.95 7.02 -0.04
CA MET A 213 16.13 7.79 0.38
C MET A 213 17.43 7.34 -0.29
N GLY A 214 17.41 6.32 -1.17
CA GLY A 214 18.59 5.78 -1.84
C GLY A 214 19.53 4.97 -0.93
N ASN A 215 19.06 4.54 0.25
CA ASN A 215 19.82 3.70 1.17
C ASN A 215 19.57 2.21 0.87
N HIS A 216 20.09 1.76 -0.28
CA HIS A 216 19.82 0.42 -0.81
C HIS A 216 20.32 -0.71 0.10
N ASP A 217 21.46 -0.56 0.78
CA ASP A 217 21.99 -1.58 1.72
C ASP A 217 21.07 -1.78 2.93
N LEU A 218 20.55 -0.68 3.48
CA LEU A 218 19.57 -0.75 4.57
C LEU A 218 18.28 -1.40 4.09
N ALA A 219 17.79 -1.00 2.91
CA ALA A 219 16.58 -1.55 2.31
C ALA A 219 16.71 -3.06 2.04
N LEU A 220 17.87 -3.51 1.55
CA LEU A 220 18.21 -4.92 1.32
C LEU A 220 18.22 -5.69 2.64
N THR A 221 18.92 -5.17 3.66
CA THR A 221 19.01 -5.80 4.99
C THR A 221 17.63 -5.95 5.63
N GLN A 222 16.81 -4.90 5.57
CA GLN A 222 15.44 -4.92 6.08
C GLN A 222 14.55 -5.87 5.29
N GLY A 223 14.62 -5.86 3.96
CA GLY A 223 13.85 -6.79 3.10
C GLY A 223 14.13 -8.26 3.43
N LEU A 224 15.40 -8.64 3.55
CA LEU A 224 15.79 -10.01 3.90
C LEU A 224 15.31 -10.42 5.29
N ALA A 225 15.52 -9.57 6.29
CA ALA A 225 15.08 -9.82 7.67
C ALA A 225 13.55 -9.97 7.76
N SER A 226 12.82 -9.21 6.96
CA SER A 226 11.36 -9.21 6.94
C SER A 226 10.77 -10.46 6.30
N LEU A 227 11.42 -10.97 5.25
CA LEU A 227 11.06 -12.26 4.65
C LEU A 227 11.33 -13.42 5.62
N ASP A 228 12.42 -13.35 6.40
CA ASP A 228 12.67 -14.33 7.47
C ASP A 228 11.64 -14.21 8.59
N MET A 229 11.25 -12.99 8.97
CA MET A 229 10.20 -12.77 9.96
C MET A 229 8.87 -13.37 9.49
N ALA A 230 8.47 -13.17 8.23
CA ALA A 230 7.23 -13.74 7.69
C ALA A 230 7.19 -15.27 7.82
N LEU A 231 8.31 -15.95 7.60
CA LEU A 231 8.43 -17.41 7.68
C LEU A 231 8.50 -17.96 9.11
N ASN A 232 9.01 -17.18 10.06
CA ASN A 232 9.34 -17.65 11.41
C ASN A 232 8.52 -16.98 12.51
N SER A 233 7.58 -16.11 12.16
CA SER A 233 6.61 -15.57 13.12
C SER A 233 5.66 -16.66 13.57
N GLY A 234 5.31 -16.68 14.85
CA GLY A 234 4.37 -17.68 15.38
C GLY A 234 4.98 -19.07 15.54
N ASN A 235 4.15 -20.10 15.37
CA ASN A 235 4.54 -21.51 15.51
C ASN A 235 5.26 -22.01 14.24
N PRO A 236 6.48 -22.58 14.30
CA PRO A 236 7.19 -23.08 13.12
C PRO A 236 6.49 -24.25 12.39
N ASP A 237 5.57 -24.94 13.05
CA ASP A 237 4.86 -26.11 12.51
C ASP A 237 3.50 -25.76 11.89
N VAL A 238 3.05 -24.50 11.98
CA VAL A 238 1.71 -24.07 11.53
C VAL A 238 1.79 -22.71 10.84
N ILE A 239 1.13 -22.56 9.69
CA ILE A 239 0.95 -21.25 9.06
C ILE A 239 -0.19 -20.52 9.77
N GLU A 240 0.12 -19.41 10.44
CA GLU A 240 -0.82 -18.59 11.18
C GLU A 240 -1.19 -17.31 10.41
N PRO A 241 -2.28 -16.60 10.78
CA PRO A 241 -2.64 -15.31 10.17
C PRO A 241 -1.51 -14.28 10.14
N ILE A 242 -0.62 -14.31 11.15
CA ILE A 242 0.56 -13.45 11.19
C ILE A 242 1.53 -13.73 10.04
N ASN A 243 1.82 -15.00 9.75
CA ASN A 243 2.70 -15.37 8.63
C ASN A 243 2.14 -14.85 7.31
N VAL A 244 0.85 -15.11 7.08
CA VAL A 244 0.15 -14.70 5.85
C VAL A 244 0.13 -13.18 5.71
N GLY A 245 -0.29 -12.46 6.76
CA GLY A 245 -0.36 -11.00 6.74
C GLY A 245 1.00 -10.33 6.53
N THR A 246 2.04 -10.80 7.23
CA THR A 246 3.40 -10.27 7.07
C THR A 246 3.97 -10.60 5.69
N ALA A 247 3.77 -11.81 5.18
CA ALA A 247 4.24 -12.20 3.86
C ALA A 247 3.65 -11.30 2.77
N PHE A 248 2.34 -11.07 2.77
CA PHE A 248 1.72 -10.22 1.75
C PHE A 248 2.16 -8.75 1.82
N ALA A 249 2.34 -8.22 3.03
CA ALA A 249 2.85 -6.86 3.19
C ALA A 249 4.28 -6.71 2.65
N VAL A 250 5.17 -7.63 3.02
CA VAL A 250 6.61 -7.57 2.67
C VAL A 250 6.84 -7.92 1.19
N THR A 251 6.17 -8.96 0.67
CA THR A 251 6.38 -9.42 -0.72
C THR A 251 5.98 -8.37 -1.75
N GLY A 252 5.02 -7.49 -1.43
CA GLY A 252 4.65 -6.35 -2.28
C GLY A 252 5.79 -5.34 -2.49
N VAL A 253 6.72 -5.20 -1.53
CA VAL A 253 7.88 -4.30 -1.64
C VAL A 253 9.16 -5.02 -2.04
N THR A 254 9.29 -6.33 -1.77
CA THR A 254 10.52 -7.08 -2.05
C THR A 254 10.58 -7.71 -3.44
N MET A 255 9.44 -8.00 -4.09
CA MET A 255 9.44 -8.68 -5.40
C MET A 255 10.19 -7.93 -6.51
N ASN A 256 10.31 -6.61 -6.38
CA ASN A 256 10.86 -5.74 -7.42
C ASN A 256 12.35 -5.45 -7.27
N TYR A 257 13.02 -6.03 -6.27
CA TYR A 257 14.46 -5.87 -6.10
C TYR A 257 15.24 -6.43 -7.30
N PRO A 258 16.52 -6.03 -7.45
CA PRO A 258 17.41 -6.65 -8.42
C PRO A 258 17.53 -8.16 -8.20
N ILE A 259 17.50 -8.92 -9.29
CA ILE A 259 17.62 -10.39 -9.27
C ILE A 259 18.94 -10.82 -8.62
N SER A 260 20.01 -10.06 -8.84
CA SER A 260 21.35 -10.35 -8.30
C SER A 260 21.41 -10.37 -6.77
N THR A 261 20.45 -9.74 -6.09
CA THR A 261 20.39 -9.69 -4.62
C THR A 261 19.88 -10.99 -3.98
N GLY A 262 19.21 -11.86 -4.73
CA GLY A 262 18.54 -13.04 -4.19
C GLY A 262 17.22 -12.76 -3.44
N ILE A 263 16.86 -11.48 -3.22
CA ILE A 263 15.58 -11.11 -2.57
C ILE A 263 14.37 -11.60 -3.37
N PRO A 264 14.29 -11.41 -4.71
CA PRO A 264 13.12 -11.85 -5.47
C PRO A 264 12.87 -13.36 -5.39
N GLN A 265 13.93 -14.18 -5.38
CA GLN A 265 13.82 -15.64 -5.21
C GLN A 265 13.30 -15.98 -3.82
N LYS A 266 13.85 -15.35 -2.77
CA LYS A 266 13.34 -15.53 -1.41
C LYS A 266 11.91 -15.05 -1.25
N THR A 267 11.51 -13.99 -1.96
CA THR A 267 10.13 -13.49 -2.00
C THR A 267 9.19 -14.55 -2.59
N MET A 268 9.58 -15.16 -3.71
CA MET A 268 8.84 -16.27 -4.31
C MET A 268 8.74 -17.46 -3.36
N ASP A 269 9.85 -17.90 -2.76
CA ASP A 269 9.87 -19.04 -1.84
C ASP A 269 8.99 -18.80 -0.62
N THR A 270 9.03 -17.60 -0.04
CA THR A 270 8.16 -17.17 1.06
C THR A 270 6.69 -17.22 0.66
N GLN A 271 6.35 -16.65 -0.51
CA GLN A 271 4.97 -16.61 -1.00
C GLN A 271 4.43 -18.02 -1.29
N VAL A 272 5.24 -18.90 -1.88
CA VAL A 272 4.85 -20.29 -2.19
C VAL A 272 4.72 -21.12 -0.91
N LYS A 273 5.61 -20.94 0.06
CA LYS A 273 5.59 -21.69 1.32
C LYS A 273 4.42 -21.31 2.23
N ILE A 274 4.13 -20.02 2.33
CA ILE A 274 3.03 -19.52 3.18
C ILE A 274 1.70 -19.69 2.45
N GLY A 275 1.64 -19.28 1.18
CA GLY A 275 0.44 -19.34 0.34
C GLY A 275 -0.76 -18.61 0.93
N CYS A 276 -1.92 -18.78 0.30
CA CYS A 276 -3.18 -18.40 0.92
C CYS A 276 -4.16 -19.57 0.98
N ILE A 277 -3.91 -20.48 1.93
CA ILE A 277 -4.68 -21.71 2.08
C ILE A 277 -6.02 -21.47 2.80
N PRO A 278 -7.10 -22.20 2.46
CA PRO A 278 -8.44 -22.00 3.03
C PRO A 278 -8.52 -22.14 4.56
N GLU A 279 -7.60 -22.90 5.16
CA GLU A 279 -7.55 -23.16 6.60
C GLU A 279 -7.13 -21.94 7.42
N VAL A 280 -6.46 -20.97 6.80
CA VAL A 280 -6.08 -19.73 7.48
C VAL A 280 -7.21 -18.72 7.37
N ALA A 281 -7.81 -18.36 8.51
CA ALA A 281 -8.95 -17.45 8.57
C ALA A 281 -8.73 -16.14 7.79
N PHE A 282 -7.51 -15.59 7.81
CA PHE A 282 -7.15 -14.39 7.03
C PHE A 282 -7.44 -14.57 5.53
N CYS A 283 -7.16 -15.75 4.97
CA CYS A 283 -7.34 -16.06 3.55
C CYS A 283 -8.79 -16.17 3.10
N VAL A 284 -9.72 -16.34 4.03
CA VAL A 284 -11.16 -16.41 3.78
C VAL A 284 -11.85 -15.11 4.18
N GLN A 285 -11.50 -14.55 5.34
CA GLN A 285 -12.14 -13.38 5.95
C GLN A 285 -11.73 -12.05 5.34
N ASN A 286 -10.54 -11.95 4.74
CA ASN A 286 -10.08 -10.68 4.14
C ASN A 286 -11.04 -10.18 3.04
N THR A 287 -11.80 -11.09 2.42
CA THR A 287 -12.83 -10.76 1.41
C THR A 287 -13.92 -9.81 1.93
N LEU A 288 -14.20 -9.78 3.24
CA LEU A 288 -15.17 -8.87 3.85
C LEU A 288 -14.80 -7.39 3.65
N HIS A 289 -13.50 -7.08 3.69
CA HIS A 289 -12.97 -5.72 3.58
C HIS A 289 -12.21 -5.48 2.26
N ALA A 290 -11.99 -6.56 1.49
CA ALA A 290 -11.24 -6.59 0.26
C ALA A 290 -11.94 -7.56 -0.71
N PRO A 291 -13.02 -7.15 -1.38
CA PRO A 291 -13.85 -8.07 -2.17
C PRO A 291 -13.07 -8.80 -3.27
N PHE A 292 -11.93 -8.25 -3.68
CA PHE A 292 -11.05 -8.81 -4.71
C PHE A 292 -9.72 -9.32 -4.14
N ALA A 293 -9.65 -9.60 -2.82
CA ALA A 293 -8.44 -10.15 -2.20
C ALA A 293 -8.03 -11.48 -2.81
N ARG A 294 -8.97 -12.38 -3.13
CA ARG A 294 -8.63 -13.67 -3.75
C ARG A 294 -7.99 -13.50 -5.13
N PRO A 295 -8.65 -12.92 -6.14
CA PRO A 295 -8.00 -12.72 -7.44
C PRO A 295 -6.75 -11.85 -7.33
N GLY A 296 -6.72 -10.85 -6.45
CA GLY A 296 -5.57 -9.98 -6.24
C GLY A 296 -4.33 -10.71 -5.68
N LEU A 297 -4.50 -11.54 -4.67
CA LEU A 297 -3.40 -12.31 -4.07
C LEU A 297 -2.87 -13.39 -5.02
N GLU A 298 -3.74 -14.05 -5.79
CA GLU A 298 -3.29 -15.01 -6.81
C GLU A 298 -2.54 -14.30 -7.94
N TYR A 299 -2.95 -13.09 -8.32
CA TYR A 299 -2.27 -12.28 -9.34
C TYR A 299 -0.91 -11.77 -8.83
N HIS A 300 -0.78 -11.50 -7.54
CA HIS A 300 0.51 -11.19 -6.92
C HIS A 300 1.52 -12.32 -7.15
N LEU A 301 1.10 -13.57 -6.90
CA LEU A 301 1.93 -14.74 -7.15
C LEU A 301 2.23 -14.91 -8.65
N ALA A 302 1.26 -14.69 -9.52
CA ALA A 302 1.46 -14.71 -10.98
C ALA A 302 2.56 -13.70 -11.39
N SER A 303 2.48 -12.47 -10.87
CA SER A 303 3.46 -11.41 -11.14
C SER A 303 4.86 -11.78 -10.64
N ILE A 304 4.97 -12.46 -9.49
CA ILE A 304 6.24 -12.98 -8.99
C ILE A 304 6.81 -14.07 -9.92
N TYR A 305 5.97 -15.00 -10.41
CA TYR A 305 6.41 -16.01 -11.38
C TYR A 305 6.88 -15.37 -12.69
N ALA A 306 6.17 -14.36 -13.19
CA ALA A 306 6.59 -13.61 -14.37
C ALA A 306 7.95 -12.91 -14.13
N ARG A 307 8.12 -12.26 -12.97
CA ARG A 307 9.38 -11.62 -12.58
C ARG A 307 10.56 -12.59 -12.54
N MET A 308 10.33 -13.85 -12.16
CA MET A 308 11.33 -14.92 -12.13
C MET A 308 11.56 -15.60 -13.51
N GLY A 309 10.85 -15.18 -14.55
CA GLY A 309 10.91 -15.82 -15.88
C GLY A 309 10.33 -17.23 -15.92
N LEU A 310 9.50 -17.60 -14.93
CA LEU A 310 8.91 -18.93 -14.83
C LEU A 310 7.63 -19.02 -15.66
N ARG A 311 7.78 -19.01 -16.98
CA ARG A 311 6.69 -18.87 -17.97
C ARG A 311 5.52 -19.83 -17.72
N ASP A 312 5.77 -21.13 -17.61
CA ASP A 312 4.69 -22.11 -17.47
C ASP A 312 3.92 -21.93 -16.16
N LYS A 313 4.63 -21.69 -15.05
CA LYS A 313 4.01 -21.40 -13.74
C LYS A 313 3.20 -20.11 -13.76
N TYR A 314 3.70 -19.08 -14.44
CA TYR A 314 3.00 -17.82 -14.58
C TYR A 314 1.68 -18.01 -15.34
N ILE A 315 1.69 -18.72 -16.47
CA ILE A 315 0.48 -19.01 -17.26
C ILE A 315 -0.51 -19.84 -16.46
N ASP A 316 -0.05 -20.92 -15.82
CA ASP A 316 -0.91 -21.75 -14.97
C ASP A 316 -1.55 -20.92 -13.84
N GLN A 317 -0.78 -20.01 -13.24
CA GLN A 317 -1.26 -19.14 -12.17
C GLN A 317 -2.27 -18.11 -12.67
N LEU A 318 -2.16 -17.59 -13.90
CA LEU A 318 -3.19 -16.72 -14.49
C LEU A 318 -4.54 -17.43 -14.65
N GLU A 319 -4.54 -18.73 -14.95
CA GLU A 319 -5.76 -19.53 -14.96
C GLU A 319 -6.35 -19.70 -13.56
N VAL A 320 -5.50 -19.84 -12.53
CA VAL A 320 -5.95 -19.83 -11.12
C VAL A 320 -6.60 -18.49 -10.75
N VAL A 321 -6.03 -17.36 -11.19
CA VAL A 321 -6.61 -16.02 -10.97
C VAL A 321 -8.00 -15.91 -11.59
N ALA A 322 -8.16 -16.39 -12.83
CA ALA A 322 -9.38 -16.24 -13.60
C ALA A 322 -10.59 -17.04 -13.08
N VAL A 323 -10.37 -17.97 -12.14
CA VAL A 323 -11.43 -18.78 -11.52
C VAL A 323 -11.70 -18.39 -10.05
N GLN A 324 -11.05 -17.34 -9.54
CA GLN A 324 -11.31 -16.86 -8.18
C GLN A 324 -12.66 -16.17 -8.06
N ASP A 325 -13.26 -16.28 -6.88
CA ASP A 325 -14.48 -15.54 -6.55
C ASP A 325 -14.28 -14.03 -6.71
N GLY A 326 -15.24 -13.37 -7.36
CA GLY A 326 -15.20 -11.94 -7.65
C GLY A 326 -14.33 -11.54 -8.85
N TYR A 327 -13.69 -12.47 -9.56
CA TYR A 327 -12.87 -12.16 -10.73
C TYR A 327 -13.64 -11.42 -11.84
N ASP A 328 -14.89 -11.82 -12.12
CA ASP A 328 -15.68 -11.23 -13.20
C ASP A 328 -16.04 -9.76 -12.96
N ASP A 329 -16.23 -9.38 -11.70
CA ASP A 329 -16.52 -8.00 -11.29
C ASP A 329 -15.25 -7.21 -10.99
N TRP A 330 -14.08 -7.84 -11.06
CA TRP A 330 -12.83 -7.22 -10.67
C TRP A 330 -12.41 -6.13 -11.65
N ALA A 331 -12.11 -4.95 -11.11
CA ALA A 331 -11.62 -3.79 -11.85
C ALA A 331 -10.38 -4.10 -12.71
N TRP A 332 -9.63 -5.15 -12.34
CA TRP A 332 -8.38 -5.58 -12.96
C TRP A 332 -8.51 -6.81 -13.89
N LYS A 333 -9.74 -7.33 -14.09
CA LYS A 333 -10.02 -8.49 -14.94
C LYS A 333 -9.37 -8.43 -16.33
N ALA A 334 -9.58 -7.36 -17.08
CA ALA A 334 -9.07 -7.18 -18.42
C ALA A 334 -7.53 -7.09 -18.50
N LEU A 335 -6.82 -6.74 -17.41
CA LEU A 335 -5.35 -6.84 -17.33
C LEU A 335 -4.95 -8.30 -17.44
N VAL A 336 -5.61 -9.11 -16.61
CA VAL A 336 -5.37 -10.54 -16.52
C VAL A 336 -5.80 -11.22 -17.81
N ASP A 337 -6.94 -10.84 -18.40
CA ASP A 337 -7.36 -11.38 -19.71
C ASP A 337 -6.37 -11.00 -20.82
N ALA A 338 -5.83 -9.77 -20.82
CA ALA A 338 -4.80 -9.37 -21.76
C ALA A 338 -3.51 -10.19 -21.57
N GLN A 339 -3.11 -10.46 -20.33
CA GLN A 339 -1.98 -11.33 -20.00
C GLN A 339 -2.23 -12.80 -20.35
N ARG A 340 -3.46 -13.29 -20.24
CA ARG A 340 -3.82 -14.65 -20.67
C ARG A 340 -3.80 -14.78 -22.19
N ALA A 341 -4.23 -13.74 -22.89
CA ALA A 341 -4.20 -13.69 -24.35
C ALA A 341 -2.77 -13.57 -24.90
N ASP A 342 -1.90 -12.82 -24.20
CA ASP A 342 -0.51 -12.59 -24.57
C ASP A 342 0.40 -12.54 -23.33
N PRO A 343 0.78 -13.71 -22.78
CA PRO A 343 1.57 -13.78 -21.54
C PRO A 343 3.00 -13.26 -21.72
N ASP A 344 3.51 -13.25 -22.94
CA ASP A 344 4.89 -12.88 -23.22
C ASP A 344 5.11 -11.38 -22.95
N ARG A 345 4.09 -10.52 -23.04
CA ARG A 345 4.22 -9.07 -22.75
C ARG A 345 4.80 -8.76 -21.36
N LEU A 346 4.27 -9.40 -20.31
CA LEU A 346 4.76 -9.16 -18.94
C LEU A 346 6.12 -9.81 -18.70
N LEU A 347 6.37 -10.97 -19.32
CA LEU A 347 7.65 -11.66 -19.26
C LEU A 347 8.76 -10.84 -19.93
N GLU A 348 8.50 -10.32 -21.14
CA GLU A 348 9.40 -9.45 -21.89
C GLU A 348 9.68 -8.15 -21.14
N LYS A 349 8.65 -7.55 -20.51
CA LYS A 349 8.86 -6.42 -19.61
C LYS A 349 9.87 -6.76 -18.52
N TYR A 350 9.67 -7.85 -17.78
CA TYR A 350 10.59 -8.20 -16.69
C TYR A 350 11.99 -8.60 -17.18
N ALA A 351 12.08 -9.24 -18.34
CA ALA A 351 13.34 -9.57 -18.99
C ALA A 351 14.09 -8.33 -19.51
N SER A 352 13.39 -7.20 -19.69
CA SER A 352 14.02 -5.95 -20.13
C SER A 352 14.82 -5.25 -19.04
N PHE A 353 14.68 -5.63 -17.76
CA PHE A 353 15.48 -5.11 -16.65
C PHE A 353 16.78 -5.91 -16.48
N ASP A 354 17.89 -5.20 -16.26
CA ASP A 354 19.17 -5.85 -15.96
C ASP A 354 19.14 -6.53 -14.58
N GLU A 355 20.07 -7.46 -14.33
CA GLU A 355 20.11 -8.23 -13.07
C GLU A 355 20.26 -7.35 -11.82
N ASP A 356 20.90 -6.19 -11.98
CA ASP A 356 21.20 -5.19 -10.96
C ASP A 356 20.16 -4.06 -10.91
N GLU A 357 19.10 -4.10 -11.72
CA GLU A 357 18.07 -3.07 -11.74
C GLU A 357 16.86 -3.43 -10.87
N TYR A 358 16.30 -2.40 -10.23
CA TYR A 358 14.96 -2.50 -9.68
C TYR A 358 13.96 -2.56 -10.84
N SER A 359 12.96 -3.42 -10.68
CA SER A 359 11.81 -3.50 -11.59
C SER A 359 10.62 -2.72 -11.05
N ASP A 360 9.54 -2.65 -11.81
CA ASP A 360 8.23 -2.23 -11.31
C ASP A 360 7.15 -3.28 -11.51
N SER A 361 6.13 -3.17 -10.68
CA SER A 361 4.96 -4.04 -10.69
C SER A 361 3.71 -3.22 -10.39
N TYR A 362 2.55 -3.88 -10.43
CA TYR A 362 1.32 -3.30 -9.95
C TYR A 362 1.43 -2.82 -8.47
N ALA A 363 2.20 -3.53 -7.63
CA ALA A 363 2.28 -3.29 -6.19
C ALA A 363 3.06 -2.01 -5.85
N THR A 364 4.02 -1.65 -6.70
CA THR A 364 4.82 -0.42 -6.58
C THR A 364 4.25 0.75 -7.37
N ARG A 365 3.09 0.56 -8.02
CA ARG A 365 2.36 1.60 -8.74
C ARG A 365 1.24 2.18 -7.90
N HIS A 366 0.59 3.21 -8.43
CA HIS A 366 -0.46 3.99 -7.77
C HIS A 366 -1.78 3.22 -7.53
N ASN A 367 -1.77 1.89 -7.61
CA ASN A 367 -2.93 1.03 -7.46
C ASN A 367 -2.74 -0.20 -6.54
N GLY A 368 -1.62 -0.29 -5.83
CA GLY A 368 -1.28 -1.51 -5.08
C GLY A 368 -2.34 -1.95 -4.06
N CYS A 369 -2.93 -1.01 -3.30
CA CYS A 369 -4.00 -1.32 -2.34
C CYS A 369 -5.34 -1.54 -3.05
N VAL A 370 -5.71 -0.68 -4.00
CA VAL A 370 -6.99 -0.77 -4.70
C VAL A 370 -7.10 -2.00 -5.62
N MET A 371 -6.00 -2.67 -5.92
CA MET A 371 -6.06 -3.95 -6.63
C MET A 371 -6.85 -5.01 -5.83
N CYS A 372 -6.68 -5.09 -4.51
CA CYS A 372 -7.42 -6.03 -3.67
C CYS A 372 -8.70 -5.41 -3.07
N HIS A 373 -8.67 -4.10 -2.82
CA HIS A 373 -9.70 -3.41 -2.04
C HIS A 373 -10.63 -2.50 -2.86
N GLY A 374 -10.23 -2.13 -4.07
CA GLY A 374 -10.87 -1.09 -4.86
C GLY A 374 -12.16 -1.55 -5.51
N ARG A 375 -13.22 -0.74 -5.41
CA ARG A 375 -14.51 -0.93 -6.08
C ARG A 375 -14.60 -0.18 -7.42
N ILE A 376 -13.48 0.11 -8.05
CA ILE A 376 -13.31 1.19 -9.03
C ILE A 376 -13.38 0.71 -10.48
#